data_AF-A0AAW9RU94-F1
#
_entry.id   AF-A0AAW9RU94-F1
#
_cell.length_a   1.000
_cell.length_b   1.000
_cell.length_c   1.000
_cell.angle_alpha   90.00
_cell.angle_beta   90.00
_cell.angle_gamma   90.00
#
_symmetry.space_group_name_H-M   'P 1'
#
loop_
_entity.id
_entity.type
_entity.pdbx_description
1 polymer ?
#
loop_
_entity_poly.entity_id
_entity_poly.type
_entity_poly.pdbx_seq_one_letter_code
_entity_poly.pdbx_strand_id
1 'polypeptide(L)'
;MQVNKQLIQQLNELHESDNHDKIIQTIEEFSKSELNYELKNLLGRAYNNISEYQKALEILLSESVNGLDDALWNFRVGYAYYYNNEPGKALPYFQKSSALGDTTAKDFEKWCIEEINQDAQQIIQTKSKMTLNNIAWSFSSKFYTDSEEFNQKVINYQKGIYTTDEQWKPNEIVFELPELQIQYMAWITKPTDLLENERLIEDDENTFEEYPDEDQHQVEIIAKLKADNGKNFTALEFLMKAHNQQTNKKLGDHVFFEGTDEEPEMIDNLPTCFISCGS
;
A
#
# COMPACT_ATOMS: atom_id res chain seq x y z
N MET A 1 21.64 -39.14 -12.59
CA MET A 1 20.61 -40.20 -12.71
C MET A 1 19.44 -39.62 -13.46
N GLN A 2 18.96 -40.31 -14.49
CA GLN A 2 17.79 -39.88 -15.25
C GLN A 2 16.58 -40.17 -14.37
N VAL A 3 15.94 -39.13 -13.82
CA VAL A 3 14.69 -39.31 -13.07
C VAL A 3 13.71 -40.01 -14.00
N ASN A 4 13.20 -41.15 -13.54
CA ASN A 4 12.40 -42.04 -14.36
C ASN A 4 11.04 -41.37 -14.62
N LYS A 5 10.66 -41.20 -15.90
CA LYS A 5 9.34 -40.67 -16.28
C LYS A 5 8.19 -41.44 -15.59
N GLN A 6 8.39 -42.73 -15.34
CA GLN A 6 7.45 -43.57 -14.63
C GLN A 6 7.26 -43.14 -13.16
N LEU A 7 8.32 -42.70 -12.48
CA LEU A 7 8.24 -42.16 -11.12
C LEU A 7 7.44 -40.86 -11.10
N ILE A 8 7.74 -39.93 -12.01
CA ILE A 8 7.00 -38.66 -12.11
C ILE A 8 5.51 -38.90 -12.34
N GLN A 9 5.17 -39.82 -13.23
CA GLN A 9 3.78 -40.21 -13.46
C GLN A 9 3.12 -40.75 -12.18
N GLN A 10 3.77 -41.67 -11.48
CA GLN A 10 3.27 -42.22 -10.22
C GLN A 10 3.05 -41.13 -9.15
N LEU A 11 3.98 -40.17 -9.04
CA LEU A 11 3.84 -39.06 -8.09
C LEU A 11 2.68 -38.12 -8.45
N ASN A 12 2.38 -37.95 -9.73
CA ASN A 12 1.21 -37.18 -10.17
C ASN A 12 -0.09 -37.92 -9.89
N GLU A 13 -0.16 -39.23 -10.13
CA GLU A 13 -1.33 -40.06 -9.79
C GLU A 13 -1.62 -40.04 -8.28
N LEU A 14 -0.55 -40.07 -7.45
CA LEU A 14 -0.69 -39.89 -6.01
C LEU A 14 -1.24 -38.51 -5.64
N HIS A 15 -0.84 -37.45 -6.36
CA HIS A 15 -1.32 -36.09 -6.10
C HIS A 15 -2.80 -35.96 -6.47
N GLU A 16 -3.22 -36.50 -7.61
CA GLU A 16 -4.62 -36.56 -8.04
C GLU A 16 -5.50 -37.34 -7.06
N SER A 17 -4.91 -38.27 -6.32
CA SER A 17 -5.58 -39.06 -5.27
C SER A 17 -5.39 -38.50 -3.86
N ASP A 18 -4.94 -37.25 -3.71
CA ASP A 18 -4.72 -36.55 -2.43
C ASP A 18 -3.72 -37.24 -1.47
N ASN A 19 -2.86 -38.12 -1.99
CA ASN A 19 -1.89 -38.90 -1.21
C ASN A 19 -0.54 -38.16 -1.07
N HIS A 20 -0.57 -36.96 -0.50
CA HIS A 20 0.60 -36.08 -0.41
C HIS A 20 1.71 -36.60 0.50
N ASP A 21 1.36 -37.21 1.64
CA ASP A 21 2.35 -37.85 2.53
C ASP A 21 3.14 -38.95 1.81
N LYS A 22 2.49 -39.69 0.91
CA LYS A 22 3.16 -40.74 0.15
C LYS A 22 4.13 -40.19 -0.89
N ILE A 23 3.80 -39.05 -1.50
CA ILE A 23 4.73 -38.32 -2.38
C ILE A 23 5.96 -37.91 -1.60
N ILE A 24 5.77 -37.30 -0.42
CA ILE A 24 6.87 -36.85 0.45
C ILE A 24 7.75 -38.03 0.83
N GLN A 25 7.17 -39.11 1.38
CA GLN A 25 7.91 -40.31 1.74
C GLN A 25 8.73 -40.86 0.57
N THR A 26 8.14 -40.91 -0.63
CA THR A 26 8.81 -41.45 -1.82
C THR A 26 9.98 -40.58 -2.28
N ILE A 27 9.81 -39.24 -2.24
CA ILE A 27 10.86 -38.32 -2.71
C ILE A 27 11.97 -38.16 -1.65
N GLU A 28 11.65 -38.21 -0.35
CA GLU A 28 12.64 -38.08 0.73
C GLU A 28 13.57 -39.31 0.88
N GLU A 29 13.26 -40.44 0.24
CA GLU A 29 14.18 -41.58 0.14
C GLU A 29 15.41 -41.27 -0.72
N PHE A 30 15.33 -40.27 -1.60
CA PHE A 30 16.46 -39.79 -2.39
C PHE A 30 17.36 -38.88 -1.56
N SER A 31 18.67 -38.94 -1.81
CA SER A 31 19.59 -37.96 -1.25
C SER A 31 19.34 -36.57 -1.84
N LYS A 32 19.66 -35.50 -1.10
CA LYS A 32 19.51 -34.11 -1.58
C LYS A 32 20.20 -33.85 -2.94
N SER A 33 21.30 -34.54 -3.23
CA SER A 33 22.03 -34.44 -4.51
C SER A 33 21.34 -35.15 -5.69
N GLU A 34 20.39 -36.05 -5.43
CA GLU A 34 19.63 -36.76 -6.45
C GLU A 34 18.34 -36.03 -6.83
N LEU A 35 17.88 -35.09 -6.01
CA LEU A 35 16.70 -34.28 -6.27
C LEU A 35 16.96 -33.27 -7.39
N ASN A 36 16.38 -33.52 -8.56
CA ASN A 36 16.36 -32.56 -9.66
C ASN A 36 15.23 -31.52 -9.49
N TYR A 37 15.21 -30.53 -10.37
CA TYR A 37 14.22 -29.45 -10.38
C TYR A 37 12.76 -29.96 -10.32
N GLU A 38 12.44 -30.98 -11.10
CA GLU A 38 11.06 -31.52 -11.18
C GLU A 38 10.65 -32.23 -9.88
N LEU A 39 11.51 -33.07 -9.30
CA LEU A 39 11.24 -33.72 -8.01
C LEU A 39 11.12 -32.70 -6.88
N LYS A 40 11.96 -31.66 -6.86
CA LYS A 40 11.86 -30.57 -5.89
C LYS A 40 10.53 -29.81 -6.01
N ASN A 41 10.06 -29.56 -7.23
CA ASN A 41 8.77 -28.94 -7.47
C ASN A 41 7.60 -29.81 -6.97
N LEU A 42 7.64 -31.11 -7.25
CA LEU A 42 6.63 -32.07 -6.77
C LEU A 42 6.64 -32.19 -5.24
N LEU A 43 7.82 -32.19 -4.63
CA LEU A 43 7.98 -32.20 -3.17
C LEU A 43 7.45 -30.91 -2.53
N GLY A 44 7.82 -29.74 -3.07
CA GLY A 44 7.29 -28.46 -2.61
C GLY A 44 5.77 -28.37 -2.73
N ARG A 45 5.19 -28.89 -3.83
CA ARG A 45 3.73 -29.00 -3.97
C ARG A 45 3.12 -29.89 -2.89
N ALA A 46 3.73 -31.04 -2.59
CA ALA A 46 3.21 -31.95 -1.57
C ALA A 46 3.26 -31.32 -0.18
N TYR A 47 4.36 -30.66 0.19
CA TYR A 47 4.46 -29.93 1.46
C TYR A 47 3.41 -28.82 1.59
N ASN A 48 3.15 -28.05 0.52
CA ASN A 48 2.09 -27.04 0.54
C ASN A 48 0.72 -27.64 0.87
N ASN A 49 0.36 -28.78 0.27
CA ASN A 49 -0.95 -29.39 0.49
C ASN A 49 -1.11 -30.02 1.89
N ILE A 50 -0.02 -30.30 2.60
CA ILE A 50 -0.05 -30.74 4.00
C ILE A 50 0.25 -29.61 5.00
N SER A 51 0.20 -28.35 4.54
CA SER A 51 0.45 -27.15 5.36
C SER A 51 1.86 -27.03 5.95
N GLU A 52 2.85 -27.71 5.39
CA GLU A 52 4.26 -27.64 5.78
C GLU A 52 4.99 -26.54 4.97
N TYR A 53 4.46 -25.32 5.05
CA TYR A 53 4.82 -24.22 4.15
C TYR A 53 6.30 -23.84 4.22
N GLN A 54 6.92 -23.86 5.40
CA GLN A 54 8.34 -23.52 5.54
C GLN A 54 9.24 -24.56 4.87
N LYS A 55 8.87 -25.85 4.90
CA LYS A 55 9.59 -26.90 4.16
C LYS A 55 9.39 -26.75 2.66
N ALA A 56 8.18 -26.39 2.22
CA ALA A 56 7.92 -26.06 0.83
C ALA A 56 8.81 -24.91 0.35
N LEU A 57 8.89 -23.82 1.13
CA LEU A 57 9.76 -22.67 0.83
C LEU A 57 11.24 -23.08 0.77
N GLU A 58 11.75 -23.84 1.73
CA GLU A 58 13.15 -24.31 1.74
C GLU A 58 13.51 -25.04 0.43
N ILE A 59 12.66 -25.98 0.01
CA ILE A 59 12.89 -26.76 -1.19
C ILE A 59 12.71 -25.94 -2.47
N LEU A 60 11.62 -25.18 -2.58
CA LEU A 60 11.30 -24.43 -3.81
C LEU A 60 12.31 -23.30 -4.04
N LEU A 61 12.68 -22.55 -3.01
CA LEU A 61 13.63 -21.44 -3.13
C LEU A 61 15.07 -21.90 -3.44
N SER A 62 15.41 -23.17 -3.13
CA SER A 62 16.67 -23.77 -3.57
C SER A 62 16.82 -23.84 -5.10
N GLU A 63 15.71 -23.67 -5.83
CA GLU A 63 15.63 -23.69 -7.30
C GLU A 63 15.23 -22.32 -7.88
N SER A 64 15.38 -21.24 -7.09
CA SER A 64 14.95 -19.89 -7.50
C SER A 64 15.40 -19.50 -8.91
N VAL A 65 16.66 -19.73 -9.28
CA VAL A 65 17.18 -19.42 -10.63
C VAL A 65 16.44 -20.16 -11.74
N ASN A 66 16.09 -21.44 -11.52
CA ASN A 66 15.42 -22.28 -12.52
C ASN A 66 13.92 -22.01 -12.58
N GLY A 67 13.32 -21.59 -11.45
CA GLY A 67 11.87 -21.41 -11.33
C GLY A 67 11.34 -20.04 -11.75
N LEU A 68 12.20 -19.05 -12.00
CA LEU A 68 11.77 -17.67 -12.30
C LEU A 68 10.75 -17.58 -13.44
N ASP A 69 10.94 -18.35 -14.51
CA ASP A 69 10.05 -18.34 -15.68
C ASP A 69 9.07 -19.54 -15.73
N ASP A 70 8.90 -20.23 -14.60
CA ASP A 70 7.92 -21.31 -14.43
C ASP A 70 6.72 -20.77 -13.62
N ALA A 71 5.55 -20.71 -14.27
CA ALA A 71 4.32 -20.22 -13.65
C ALA A 71 3.96 -21.05 -12.39
N LEU A 72 4.02 -22.37 -12.47
CA LEU A 72 3.62 -23.25 -11.37
C LEU A 72 4.61 -23.17 -10.20
N TRP A 73 5.90 -23.00 -10.47
CA TRP A 73 6.87 -22.77 -9.40
C TRP A 73 6.57 -21.46 -8.67
N ASN A 74 6.34 -20.36 -9.41
CA ASN A 74 5.98 -19.07 -8.83
C ASN A 74 4.69 -19.18 -8.00
N PHE A 75 3.65 -19.82 -8.54
CA PHE A 75 2.41 -20.06 -7.79
C PHE A 75 2.65 -20.82 -6.50
N ARG A 76 3.46 -21.89 -6.51
CA ARG A 76 3.73 -22.71 -5.31
C ARG A 76 4.53 -21.95 -4.24
N VAL A 77 5.48 -21.10 -4.65
CA VAL A 77 6.22 -20.23 -3.71
C VAL A 77 5.30 -19.16 -3.14
N GLY A 78 4.49 -18.51 -3.97
CA GLY A 78 3.46 -17.56 -3.54
C GLY A 78 2.50 -18.20 -2.54
N TYR A 79 1.97 -19.38 -2.85
CA TYR A 79 1.08 -20.15 -1.99
C TYR A 79 1.71 -20.43 -0.62
N ALA A 80 2.97 -20.87 -0.61
CA ALA A 80 3.67 -21.16 0.63
C ALA A 80 3.88 -19.90 1.49
N TYR A 81 4.26 -18.76 0.89
CA TYR A 81 4.35 -17.50 1.64
C TYR A 81 2.99 -17.02 2.15
N TYR A 82 1.95 -17.08 1.32
CA TYR A 82 0.62 -16.61 1.66
C TYR A 82 0.04 -17.35 2.86
N TYR A 83 0.02 -18.68 2.82
CA TYR A 83 -0.47 -19.49 3.94
C TYR A 83 0.51 -19.57 5.13
N ASN A 84 1.75 -19.09 4.96
CA ASN A 84 2.65 -18.77 6.08
C ASN A 84 2.38 -17.37 6.69
N ASN A 85 1.26 -16.73 6.33
CA ASN A 85 0.87 -15.41 6.81
C ASN A 85 1.88 -14.31 6.43
N GLU A 86 2.43 -14.39 5.22
CA GLU A 86 3.37 -13.39 4.66
C GLU A 86 2.89 -12.87 3.29
N PRO A 87 1.70 -12.24 3.19
CA PRO A 87 1.11 -11.82 1.91
C PRO A 87 2.00 -10.85 1.12
N GLY A 88 2.73 -9.96 1.80
CA GLY A 88 3.69 -9.06 1.16
C GLY A 88 4.85 -9.75 0.44
N LYS A 89 5.27 -10.94 0.91
CA LYS A 89 6.26 -11.77 0.22
C LYS A 89 5.62 -12.65 -0.86
N ALA A 90 4.36 -13.03 -0.69
CA ALA A 90 3.63 -13.86 -1.63
C ALA A 90 3.28 -13.11 -2.93
N LEU A 91 2.83 -11.86 -2.81
CA LEU A 91 2.35 -11.03 -3.92
C LEU A 91 3.25 -11.03 -5.18
N PRO A 92 4.57 -10.75 -5.11
CA PRO A 92 5.41 -10.72 -6.31
C PRO A 92 5.47 -12.06 -7.05
N TYR A 93 5.34 -13.19 -6.34
CA TYR A 93 5.31 -14.50 -6.97
C TYR A 93 3.97 -14.79 -7.65
N PHE A 94 2.85 -14.40 -7.05
CA PHE A 94 1.55 -14.53 -7.72
C PHE A 94 1.47 -13.64 -8.97
N GLN A 95 1.94 -12.39 -8.89
CA GLN A 95 2.03 -11.48 -10.04
C GLN A 95 2.88 -12.10 -11.18
N LYS A 96 4.04 -12.68 -10.85
CA LYS A 96 4.87 -13.35 -11.85
C LYS A 96 4.18 -14.58 -12.43
N SER A 97 3.50 -15.39 -11.61
CA SER A 97 2.74 -16.57 -12.08
C SER A 97 1.62 -16.18 -13.05
N SER A 98 0.83 -15.18 -12.69
CA SER A 98 -0.27 -14.64 -13.52
C SER A 98 0.23 -14.04 -14.83
N ALA A 99 1.34 -13.30 -14.79
CA ALA A 99 1.99 -12.77 -16.00
C ALA A 99 2.48 -13.88 -16.95
N LEU A 100 2.79 -15.07 -16.41
CA LEU A 100 3.14 -16.26 -17.18
C LEU A 100 1.93 -17.10 -17.61
N GLY A 101 0.70 -16.68 -17.27
CA GLY A 101 -0.56 -17.25 -17.75
C GLY A 101 -1.38 -18.05 -16.73
N ASP A 102 -0.97 -18.11 -15.46
CA ASP A 102 -1.76 -18.76 -14.41
C ASP A 102 -2.93 -17.89 -13.97
N THR A 103 -4.15 -18.26 -14.37
CA THR A 103 -5.35 -17.50 -14.01
C THR A 103 -5.72 -17.61 -12.54
N THR A 104 -5.35 -18.69 -11.85
CA THR A 104 -5.64 -18.88 -10.42
C THR A 104 -4.80 -17.93 -9.57
N ALA A 105 -3.60 -17.57 -10.02
CA ALA A 105 -2.76 -16.60 -9.32
C ALA A 105 -3.42 -15.22 -9.15
N LYS A 106 -4.32 -14.82 -10.05
CA LYS A 106 -5.00 -13.51 -10.00
C LYS A 106 -5.88 -13.33 -8.76
N ASP A 107 -6.56 -14.38 -8.34
CA ASP A 107 -7.41 -14.31 -7.14
C ASP A 107 -6.52 -14.15 -5.89
N PHE A 108 -5.39 -14.86 -5.84
CA PHE A 108 -4.41 -14.72 -4.76
C PHE A 108 -3.71 -13.36 -4.74
N GLU A 109 -3.41 -12.76 -5.89
CA GLU A 109 -2.91 -11.38 -5.96
C GLU A 109 -3.89 -10.42 -5.28
N LYS A 110 -5.17 -10.53 -5.62
CA LYS A 110 -6.23 -9.70 -5.05
C LYS A 110 -6.31 -9.88 -3.53
N TRP A 111 -6.34 -11.13 -3.04
CA TRP A 111 -6.38 -11.40 -1.60
C TRP A 111 -5.13 -10.88 -0.87
N CYS A 112 -3.94 -11.03 -1.46
CA CYS A 112 -2.71 -10.46 -0.87
C CYS A 112 -2.83 -8.94 -0.74
N ILE A 113 -3.31 -8.25 -1.77
CA ILE A 113 -3.48 -6.79 -1.75
C ILE A 113 -4.52 -6.39 -0.69
N GLU A 114 -5.66 -7.09 -0.63
CA GLU A 114 -6.70 -6.83 0.38
C GLU A 114 -6.17 -7.02 1.80
N GLU A 115 -5.43 -8.09 2.10
CA GLU A 115 -4.86 -8.34 3.43
C GLU A 115 -3.77 -7.33 3.79
N ILE A 116 -2.87 -7.01 2.86
CA ILE A 116 -1.84 -5.96 3.07
C ILE A 116 -2.51 -4.62 3.38
N ASN A 117 -3.61 -4.29 2.69
CA ASN A 117 -4.35 -3.06 2.90
C ASN A 117 -5.16 -3.08 4.20
N GLN A 118 -5.74 -4.22 4.59
CA GLN A 118 -6.41 -4.37 5.88
C GLN A 118 -5.44 -4.22 7.05
N ASP A 119 -4.25 -4.80 6.96
CA ASP A 119 -3.20 -4.61 7.97
C ASP A 119 -2.79 -3.13 8.06
N ALA A 120 -2.67 -2.44 6.92
CA ALA A 120 -2.43 -1.00 6.90
C ALA A 120 -3.57 -0.21 7.57
N GLN A 121 -4.83 -0.50 7.22
CA GLN A 121 -6.02 0.10 7.83
C GLN A 121 -6.11 -0.16 9.33
N GLN A 122 -5.80 -1.38 9.78
CA GLN A 122 -5.82 -1.71 11.20
C GLN A 122 -4.69 -1.00 11.96
N ILE A 123 -3.51 -0.82 11.36
CA ILE A 123 -2.43 -0.01 11.94
C ILE A 123 -2.86 1.46 12.07
N ILE A 124 -3.59 2.00 11.09
CA ILE A 124 -4.11 3.37 11.11
C ILE A 124 -5.19 3.52 12.21
N GLN A 125 -6.15 2.59 12.26
CA GLN A 125 -7.29 2.64 13.20
C GLN A 125 -6.91 2.34 14.66
N THR A 126 -5.89 1.52 14.93
CA THR A 126 -5.61 1.07 16.31
C THR A 126 -4.77 2.03 17.15
N LYS A 127 -4.19 3.11 16.58
CA LYS A 127 -3.24 3.95 17.34
C LYS A 127 -3.32 5.47 17.18
N SER A 128 -3.96 6.02 16.14
CA SER A 128 -4.18 7.48 16.08
C SER A 128 -5.50 7.85 16.76
N LYS A 129 -5.44 8.64 17.83
CA LYS A 129 -6.62 9.18 18.53
C LYS A 129 -6.85 10.67 18.30
N MET A 130 -5.92 11.36 17.64
CA MET A 130 -6.10 12.78 17.32
C MET A 130 -6.60 12.88 15.89
N THR A 131 -7.90 13.15 15.75
CA THR A 131 -8.43 13.73 14.52
C THR A 131 -8.14 15.23 14.60
N LEU A 132 -7.60 15.82 13.54
CA LEU A 132 -7.31 17.26 13.50
C LEU A 132 -8.60 18.13 13.46
N ASN A 133 -9.75 17.53 13.77
CA ASN A 133 -11.12 18.04 13.57
C ASN A 133 -11.52 19.18 14.51
N ASN A 134 -10.71 19.45 15.55
CA ASN A 134 -10.90 20.60 16.44
C ASN A 134 -9.71 21.56 16.41
N ILE A 135 -8.92 21.53 15.34
CA ILE A 135 -7.84 22.49 15.11
C ILE A 135 -8.35 23.52 14.09
N ALA A 136 -8.48 24.77 14.51
CA ALA A 136 -8.76 25.87 13.61
C ALA A 136 -7.48 26.28 12.89
N TRP A 137 -7.58 26.34 11.56
CA TRP A 137 -6.54 26.89 10.71
C TRP A 137 -7.17 27.49 9.45
N SER A 138 -6.47 28.43 8.81
CA SER A 138 -6.87 28.96 7.51
C SER A 138 -5.71 28.83 6.52
N PHE A 139 -6.00 28.20 5.39
CA PHE A 139 -5.09 28.08 4.28
C PHE A 139 -4.83 29.45 3.62
N SER A 140 -3.60 29.64 3.14
CA SER A 140 -3.15 30.92 2.59
C SER A 140 -2.14 30.69 1.48
N SER A 141 -1.87 31.72 0.69
CA SER A 141 -0.82 31.67 -0.34
C SER A 141 0.60 31.75 0.21
N LYS A 142 0.78 31.90 1.53
CA LYS A 142 2.11 31.97 2.14
C LYS A 142 2.70 30.57 2.29
N PHE A 143 3.84 30.34 1.65
CA PHE A 143 4.66 29.16 1.87
C PHE A 143 5.51 29.29 3.14
N TYR A 144 5.57 28.23 3.96
CA TYR A 144 6.35 28.18 5.18
C TYR A 144 7.51 27.18 5.08
N THR A 145 8.70 27.59 5.49
CA THR A 145 9.89 26.72 5.60
C THR A 145 10.38 26.57 7.04
N ASP A 146 9.96 27.47 7.93
CA ASP A 146 10.26 27.44 9.36
C ASP A 146 9.05 26.89 10.11
N SER A 147 9.21 25.71 10.70
CA SER A 147 8.14 25.05 11.46
C SER A 147 7.77 25.79 12.73
N GLU A 148 8.70 26.50 13.37
CA GLU A 148 8.41 27.28 14.57
C GLU A 148 7.61 28.54 14.20
N GLU A 149 7.98 29.19 13.09
CA GLU A 149 7.18 30.31 12.58
C GLU A 149 5.74 29.87 12.27
N PHE A 150 5.58 28.75 11.56
CA PHE A 150 4.28 28.20 11.25
C PHE A 150 3.49 27.82 12.52
N ASN A 151 4.14 27.15 13.47
CA ASN A 151 3.52 26.78 14.75
C ASN A 151 2.98 28.01 15.50
N GLN A 152 3.75 29.11 15.54
CA GLN A 152 3.29 30.35 16.16
C GLN A 152 2.08 30.95 15.43
N LYS A 153 1.99 30.81 14.10
CA LYS A 153 0.80 31.22 13.34
C LYS A 153 -0.41 30.38 13.71
N VAL A 154 -0.27 29.07 13.79
CA VAL A 154 -1.34 28.15 14.20
C VAL A 154 -1.82 28.50 15.61
N ILE A 155 -0.91 28.68 16.58
CA ILE A 155 -1.24 29.08 17.96
C ILE A 155 -2.03 30.38 18.00
N ASN A 156 -1.59 31.39 17.24
CA ASN A 156 -2.28 32.68 17.21
C ASN A 156 -3.67 32.56 16.57
N TYR A 157 -3.81 31.75 15.53
CA TYR A 157 -5.11 31.50 14.90
C TYR A 157 -6.06 30.75 15.83
N GLN A 158 -5.58 29.70 16.50
CA GLN A 158 -6.32 28.96 17.54
C GLN A 158 -6.85 29.90 18.63
N LYS A 159 -6.01 30.79 19.16
CA LYS A 159 -6.43 31.80 20.14
C LYS A 159 -7.40 32.82 19.57
N GLY A 160 -7.30 33.14 18.28
CA GLY A 160 -8.25 34.02 17.60
C GLY A 160 -9.66 33.44 17.53
N ILE A 161 -9.79 32.13 17.25
CA ILE A 161 -11.07 31.45 17.06
C ILE A 161 -11.63 30.91 18.38
N TYR A 162 -10.81 30.17 19.14
CA TYR A 162 -11.25 29.46 20.34
C TYR A 162 -10.90 30.17 21.65
N THR A 163 -10.19 31.30 21.61
CA THR A 163 -9.64 32.00 22.79
C THR A 163 -8.60 31.20 23.60
N THR A 164 -8.21 30.01 23.10
CA THR A 164 -7.24 29.09 23.70
C THR A 164 -6.53 28.28 22.62
N ASP A 165 -5.35 27.76 22.93
CA ASP A 165 -4.57 26.81 22.12
C ASP A 165 -4.44 25.44 22.80
N GLU A 166 -5.20 25.17 23.87
CA GLU A 166 -5.06 23.96 24.68
C GLU A 166 -5.18 22.65 23.88
N GLN A 167 -5.98 22.64 22.82
CA GLN A 167 -6.17 21.48 21.95
C GLN A 167 -5.06 21.31 20.92
N TRP A 168 -4.29 22.36 20.62
CA TRP A 168 -3.18 22.27 19.68
C TRP A 168 -1.97 21.61 20.35
N LYS A 169 -1.67 20.37 19.94
CA LYS A 169 -0.53 19.58 20.39
C LYS A 169 0.44 19.36 19.22
N PRO A 170 1.33 20.32 18.92
CA PRO A 170 2.13 20.30 17.69
C PRO A 170 3.03 19.06 17.55
N ASN A 171 3.51 18.51 18.66
CA ASN A 171 4.40 17.35 18.69
C ASN A 171 3.67 16.01 18.84
N GLU A 172 2.34 16.01 18.92
CA GLU A 172 1.56 14.77 18.97
C GLU A 172 1.65 14.04 17.65
N ILE A 173 1.86 12.73 17.70
CA ILE A 173 1.93 11.88 16.51
C ILE A 173 0.50 11.63 16.04
N VAL A 174 0.18 12.12 14.85
CA VAL A 174 -1.15 11.99 14.24
C VAL A 174 -1.20 10.83 13.24
N PHE A 175 -0.08 10.47 12.64
CA PHE A 175 0.03 9.34 11.72
C PHE A 175 1.34 8.57 11.96
N GLU A 176 1.27 7.32 12.44
CA GLU A 176 2.43 6.44 12.69
C GLU A 176 2.90 5.71 11.42
N LEU A 177 3.16 6.45 10.35
CA LEU A 177 3.51 5.90 9.04
C LEU A 177 4.48 6.81 8.28
N PRO A 178 5.37 6.23 7.45
CA PRO A 178 6.43 6.99 6.77
C PRO A 178 5.93 7.84 5.60
N GLU A 179 4.77 7.48 5.02
CA GLU A 179 4.23 8.08 3.82
C GLU A 179 2.69 7.92 3.78
N LEU A 180 1.99 8.97 3.38
CA LEU A 180 0.54 8.99 3.16
C LEU A 180 0.18 9.87 1.96
N GLN A 181 -1.09 9.91 1.63
CA GLN A 181 -1.69 10.83 0.69
C GLN A 181 -2.66 11.77 1.41
N ILE A 182 -2.76 13.00 0.92
CA ILE A 182 -3.88 13.89 1.23
C ILE A 182 -4.70 14.12 -0.04
N GLN A 183 -6.01 14.17 0.11
CA GLN A 183 -6.95 14.53 -0.95
C GLN A 183 -7.61 15.85 -0.60
N TYR A 184 -7.63 16.79 -1.54
CA TYR A 184 -8.24 18.10 -1.31
C TYR A 184 -8.76 18.68 -2.62
N MET A 185 -9.77 19.52 -2.50
CA MET A 185 -10.39 20.21 -3.61
C MET A 185 -9.72 21.57 -3.85
N ALA A 186 -9.44 21.90 -5.11
CA ALA A 186 -8.84 23.17 -5.47
C ALA A 186 -9.20 23.59 -6.90
N TRP A 187 -9.04 24.87 -7.18
CA TRP A 187 -9.12 25.42 -8.52
C TRP A 187 -7.73 25.50 -9.15
N ILE A 188 -7.57 24.92 -10.35
CA ILE A 188 -6.36 25.00 -11.18
C ILE A 188 -6.69 25.53 -12.58
N THR A 189 -5.69 26.11 -13.25
CA THR A 189 -5.87 26.69 -14.59
C THR A 189 -5.29 25.82 -15.70
N LYS A 190 -4.36 24.93 -15.35
CA LYS A 190 -3.64 24.06 -16.29
C LYS A 190 -2.99 22.89 -15.56
N PRO A 191 -2.66 21.79 -16.25
CA PRO A 191 -2.00 20.63 -15.64
C PRO A 191 -0.68 20.98 -14.93
N THR A 192 0.06 21.99 -15.41
CA THR A 192 1.34 22.40 -14.81
C THR A 192 1.20 23.14 -13.48
N ASP A 193 -0.03 23.42 -13.02
CA ASP A 193 -0.26 23.96 -11.67
C ASP A 193 -0.13 22.86 -10.61
N LEU A 194 -0.21 21.58 -11.02
CA LEU A 194 0.07 20.43 -10.16
C LEU A 194 1.55 20.40 -9.78
N LEU A 195 1.82 20.11 -8.51
CA LEU A 195 3.17 19.87 -8.00
C LEU A 195 3.64 18.47 -8.38
N GLU A 196 4.96 18.22 -8.32
CA GLU A 196 5.56 16.94 -8.73
C GLU A 196 4.99 15.72 -7.98
N ASN A 197 4.53 15.92 -6.75
CA ASN A 197 3.94 14.89 -5.90
C ASN A 197 2.40 14.83 -5.97
N GLU A 198 1.78 15.53 -6.92
CA GLU A 198 0.33 15.61 -7.09
C GLU A 198 -0.15 14.89 -8.35
N ARG A 199 -1.38 14.40 -8.28
CA ARG A 199 -2.17 13.93 -9.42
C ARG A 199 -3.64 14.25 -9.21
N LEU A 200 -4.41 14.26 -10.29
CA LEU A 200 -5.88 14.28 -10.20
C LEU A 200 -6.39 12.90 -9.78
N ILE A 201 -7.59 12.86 -9.19
CA ILE A 201 -8.34 11.62 -9.05
C ILE A 201 -8.79 11.12 -10.43
N GLU A 202 -9.11 9.82 -10.54
CA GLU A 202 -9.51 9.19 -11.81
C GLU A 202 -10.69 9.93 -12.49
N ASP A 203 -11.65 10.39 -11.68
CA ASP A 203 -12.84 11.10 -12.16
C ASP A 203 -12.52 12.47 -12.80
N ASP A 204 -11.39 13.09 -12.44
CA ASP A 204 -11.00 14.43 -12.90
C ASP A 204 -9.85 14.42 -13.93
N GLU A 205 -9.32 13.24 -14.32
CA GLU A 205 -8.15 13.15 -15.20
C GLU A 205 -8.34 13.86 -16.55
N ASN A 206 -9.58 13.87 -17.06
CA ASN A 206 -9.91 14.42 -18.37
C ASN A 206 -10.54 15.82 -18.31
N THR A 207 -10.59 16.47 -17.14
CA THR A 207 -11.33 17.73 -16.95
C THR A 207 -10.91 18.83 -17.93
N PHE A 208 -9.62 18.91 -18.27
CA PHE A 208 -9.11 19.88 -19.25
C PHE A 208 -9.51 19.57 -20.71
N GLU A 209 -9.75 18.29 -21.04
CA GLU A 209 -10.20 17.87 -22.37
C GLU A 209 -11.72 18.01 -22.51
N GLU A 210 -12.46 17.77 -21.43
CA GLU A 210 -13.92 17.88 -21.38
C GLU A 210 -14.38 19.34 -21.43
N TYR A 211 -13.65 20.25 -20.78
CA TYR A 211 -14.04 21.65 -20.61
C TYR A 211 -12.97 22.65 -21.11
N PRO A 212 -12.43 22.55 -22.33
CA PRO A 212 -11.26 23.31 -22.77
C PRO A 212 -11.45 24.84 -22.85
N ASP A 213 -12.69 25.31 -22.78
CA ASP A 213 -13.05 26.73 -22.84
C ASP A 213 -13.15 27.39 -21.44
N GLU A 214 -13.01 26.65 -20.35
CA GLU A 214 -13.03 27.21 -18.99
C GLU A 214 -11.66 27.76 -18.57
N ASP A 215 -11.66 28.95 -17.94
CA ASP A 215 -10.43 29.59 -17.47
C ASP A 215 -9.82 28.90 -16.23
N GLN A 216 -10.66 28.22 -15.44
CA GLN A 216 -10.28 27.50 -14.21
C GLN A 216 -11.19 26.29 -14.03
N HIS A 217 -10.63 25.20 -13.54
CA HIS A 217 -11.35 23.98 -13.20
C HIS A 217 -11.26 23.71 -11.71
N GLN A 218 -12.40 23.42 -11.09
CA GLN A 218 -12.43 22.82 -9.76
C GLN A 218 -12.16 21.33 -9.92
N VAL A 219 -11.14 20.84 -9.21
CA VAL A 219 -10.72 19.44 -9.27
C VAL A 219 -10.38 18.95 -7.87
N GLU A 220 -10.37 17.64 -7.71
CA GLU A 220 -9.82 16.93 -6.57
C GLU A 220 -8.41 16.43 -6.87
N ILE A 221 -7.50 16.75 -5.96
CA ILE A 221 -6.07 16.50 -6.09
C ILE A 221 -5.63 15.56 -4.98
N ILE A 222 -4.92 14.50 -5.36
CA ILE A 222 -4.19 13.62 -4.44
C ILE A 222 -2.73 14.05 -4.41
N ALA A 223 -2.21 14.34 -3.22
CA ALA A 223 -0.81 14.67 -3.00
C ALA A 223 -0.12 13.68 -2.06
N LYS A 224 1.01 13.12 -2.50
CA LYS A 224 1.82 12.19 -1.71
C LYS A 224 2.73 12.93 -0.74
N LEU A 225 2.63 12.65 0.55
CA LEU A 225 3.43 13.25 1.62
C LEU A 225 4.35 12.22 2.27
N LYS A 226 5.58 12.63 2.57
CA LYS A 226 6.57 11.84 3.31
C LYS A 226 6.88 12.48 4.66
N ALA A 227 6.99 11.63 5.68
CA ALA A 227 7.40 12.02 7.01
C ALA A 227 8.87 12.42 7.00
N ASP A 228 9.21 13.55 7.62
CA ASP A 228 10.57 14.09 7.65
C ASP A 228 11.53 13.15 8.39
N ASN A 229 11.03 12.44 9.40
CA ASN A 229 11.77 11.43 10.15
C ASN A 229 11.72 10.02 9.51
N GLY A 230 10.99 9.86 8.40
CA GLY A 230 10.79 8.59 7.69
C GLY A 230 10.01 7.54 8.49
N LYS A 231 9.24 7.93 9.50
CA LYS A 231 8.52 7.02 10.40
C LYS A 231 7.09 7.45 10.74
N ASN A 232 6.87 8.74 11.02
CA ASN A 232 5.58 9.25 11.47
C ASN A 232 5.46 10.77 11.24
N PHE A 233 4.22 11.24 11.20
CA PHE A 233 3.89 12.66 11.12
C PHE A 233 3.43 13.18 12.47
N THR A 234 4.01 14.32 12.88
CA THR A 234 3.46 15.13 13.96
C THR A 234 2.32 16.02 13.48
N ALA A 235 1.45 16.49 14.38
CA ALA A 235 0.36 17.41 14.03
C ALA A 235 0.87 18.66 13.31
N LEU A 236 1.97 19.25 13.80
CA LEU A 236 2.60 20.43 13.21
C LEU A 236 3.12 20.15 11.80
N GLU A 237 3.87 19.07 11.64
CA GLU A 237 4.44 18.67 10.35
C GLU A 237 3.35 18.40 9.32
N PHE A 238 2.35 17.61 9.68
CA PHE A 238 1.23 17.28 8.79
C PHE A 238 0.50 18.54 8.34
N LEU A 239 0.08 19.40 9.28
CA LEU A 239 -0.66 20.61 8.95
C LEU A 239 0.17 21.59 8.10
N MET A 240 1.48 21.70 8.37
CA MET A 240 2.38 22.55 7.56
C MET A 240 2.54 22.01 6.14
N LYS A 241 2.71 20.70 5.97
CA LYS A 241 2.79 20.07 4.65
C LYS A 241 1.49 20.23 3.88
N ALA A 242 0.35 19.94 4.51
CA ALA A 242 -0.98 20.15 3.93
C ALA A 242 -1.21 21.61 3.53
N HIS A 243 -0.75 22.57 4.35
CA HIS A 243 -0.82 23.99 4.00
C HIS A 243 0.02 24.32 2.77
N ASN A 244 1.29 23.95 2.80
CA ASN A 244 2.24 24.24 1.73
C ASN A 244 1.80 23.64 0.39
N GLN A 245 1.22 22.44 0.41
CA GLN A 245 0.68 21.77 -0.78
C GLN A 245 -0.38 22.61 -1.50
N GLN A 246 -1.15 23.40 -0.76
CA GLN A 246 -2.25 24.20 -1.29
C GLN A 246 -1.86 25.64 -1.64
N THR A 247 -0.64 26.09 -1.32
CA THR A 247 -0.25 27.51 -1.45
C THR A 247 -0.23 28.05 -2.88
N ASN A 248 0.00 27.21 -3.88
CA ASN A 248 0.00 27.59 -5.29
C ASN A 248 -1.37 27.39 -5.97
N LYS A 249 -2.40 27.02 -5.19
CA LYS A 249 -3.74 26.74 -5.68
C LYS A 249 -4.72 27.81 -5.21
N LYS A 250 -5.87 27.90 -5.90
CA LYS A 250 -6.98 28.74 -5.45
C LYS A 250 -8.02 27.86 -4.76
N LEU A 251 -8.34 28.16 -3.51
CA LEU A 251 -9.27 27.36 -2.70
C LEU A 251 -10.71 27.91 -2.68
N GLY A 252 -10.96 29.05 -3.34
CA GLY A 252 -12.26 29.71 -3.30
C GLY A 252 -12.57 30.21 -1.88
N ASP A 253 -13.81 30.03 -1.44
CA ASP A 253 -14.23 30.36 -0.07
C ASP A 253 -13.87 29.23 0.91
N HIS A 254 -13.46 28.05 0.42
CA HIS A 254 -13.13 26.86 1.21
C HIS A 254 -11.69 26.90 1.75
N VAL A 255 -11.37 27.90 2.58
CA VAL A 255 -10.01 28.09 3.14
C VAL A 255 -9.89 27.69 4.60
N PHE A 256 -11.00 27.39 5.28
CA PHE A 256 -10.98 27.09 6.71
C PHE A 256 -10.82 25.59 6.92
N PHE A 257 -9.71 25.18 7.53
CA PHE A 257 -9.45 23.79 7.85
C PHE A 257 -10.42 23.33 8.95
N GLU A 258 -11.20 22.30 8.65
CA GLU A 258 -12.18 21.69 9.57
C GLU A 258 -11.74 20.31 10.07
N GLY A 259 -10.62 19.79 9.57
CA GLY A 259 -10.07 18.51 9.98
C GLY A 259 -9.74 17.58 8.84
N THR A 260 -9.62 16.32 9.21
CA THR A 260 -9.40 15.20 8.29
C THR A 260 -10.45 14.12 8.55
N ASP A 261 -10.66 13.22 7.59
CA ASP A 261 -11.51 12.07 7.85
C ASP A 261 -11.05 11.28 9.08
N GLU A 262 -12.02 10.71 9.81
CA GLU A 262 -11.74 9.84 10.94
C GLU A 262 -11.21 8.47 10.47
N GLU A 263 -11.58 8.05 9.26
CA GLU A 263 -11.20 6.79 8.65
C GLU A 263 -10.60 7.03 7.25
N PRO A 264 -9.27 7.18 7.13
CA PRO A 264 -8.60 7.37 5.84
C PRO A 264 -8.86 6.19 4.88
N GLU A 265 -9.15 6.50 3.61
CA GLU A 265 -9.31 5.49 2.57
C GLU A 265 -7.95 4.97 2.08
N MET A 266 -7.91 3.78 1.47
CA MET A 266 -6.70 3.24 0.86
C MET A 266 -6.75 3.42 -0.65
N ILE A 267 -5.89 4.30 -1.17
CA ILE A 267 -5.74 4.57 -2.61
C ILE A 267 -4.28 4.28 -2.99
N ASP A 268 -4.06 3.50 -4.06
CA ASP A 268 -2.71 3.07 -4.48
C ASP A 268 -1.85 2.43 -3.38
N ASN A 269 -2.49 1.67 -2.48
CA ASN A 269 -1.87 1.08 -1.28
C ASN A 269 -1.27 2.13 -0.30
N LEU A 270 -1.78 3.35 -0.32
CA LEU A 270 -1.44 4.40 0.63
C LEU A 270 -2.68 4.94 1.35
N PRO A 271 -2.56 5.25 2.65
CA PRO A 271 -3.60 5.93 3.39
C PRO A 271 -3.83 7.32 2.80
N THR A 272 -5.09 7.62 2.46
CA THR A 272 -5.50 8.89 1.88
C THR A 272 -6.45 9.60 2.83
N CYS A 273 -6.01 10.75 3.33
CA CYS A 273 -6.82 11.59 4.22
C CYS A 273 -7.46 12.71 3.41
N PHE A 274 -8.79 12.83 3.43
CA PHE A 274 -9.43 14.02 2.89
C PHE A 274 -9.16 15.22 3.81
N ILE A 275 -8.88 16.37 3.22
CA ILE A 275 -8.73 17.65 3.93
C ILE A 275 -10.06 18.38 3.85
N SER A 276 -10.81 18.40 4.94
CA SER A 276 -12.10 19.10 5.00
C SER A 276 -11.88 20.60 5.12
N CYS A 277 -12.48 21.35 4.20
CA CYS A 277 -12.42 22.81 4.17
C CYS A 277 -13.82 23.44 4.17
N GLY A 278 -14.09 24.25 5.19
CA GLY A 278 -15.31 25.05 5.34
C GLY A 278 -15.24 26.40 4.64
N SER A 279 -16.42 26.98 4.41
CA SER A 279 -16.64 28.34 3.85
C SER A 279 -16.84 29.41 4.92
#